data_AF-A0A180F873-F1
#
_entry.id   AF-A0A180F873-F1
#
_cell.length_a   1.000
_cell.length_b   1.000
_cell.length_c   1.000
_cell.angle_alpha   90.00
_cell.angle_beta   90.00
_cell.angle_gamma   90.00
#
_symmetry.space_group_name_H-M   'P 1'
#
loop_
_entity.id
_entity.type
_entity.pdbx_description
1 polymer ?
#
loop_
_entity_poly.entity_id
_entity_poly.type
_entity_poly.pdbx_seq_one_letter_code
_entity_poly.pdbx_strand_id
1 'polypeptide(L)'
;MKKIEEEWKVIEDFPIYEISNFGNCRNIKTGILKNMIRKKPIKNYFMYGFQANHKITRISIGKLVAQAFVPNPNGYAQVAYMDGDTSNFCFTNLEWVNGLIEYYNNAKHGSKSKRYSFDEQLSELRLNIRLLTGFEKALTEGTVTEFVYAEIMPIYRKIVCLKLRKESDELKEDCLSFLLESLISDINRGRYISSFYGYTICYIKKFNRIYKEHSAYNSDWIKHNRQDDNDDTPDDYPL
;
A
#
# COMPACT_ATOMS: atom_id res chain seq x y z
N MET A 1 22.25 -1.94 -3.83
CA MET A 1 21.19 -0.97 -4.21
C MET A 1 21.82 0.05 -5.16
N LYS A 2 21.19 0.35 -6.30
CA LYS A 2 21.63 1.47 -7.13
C LYS A 2 21.34 2.77 -6.37
N LYS A 3 22.39 3.52 -6.05
CA LYS A 3 22.24 4.86 -5.47
C LYS A 3 21.79 5.77 -6.60
N ILE A 4 20.72 6.53 -6.39
CA ILE A 4 20.36 7.61 -7.32
C ILE A 4 21.43 8.68 -7.14
N GLU A 5 22.17 8.94 -8.22
CA GLU A 5 23.16 10.00 -8.24
C GLU A 5 22.46 11.37 -8.31
N GLU A 6 23.11 12.39 -7.74
CA GLU A 6 22.57 13.74 -7.78
C GLU A 6 22.78 14.34 -9.16
N GLU A 7 21.69 14.50 -9.90
CA GLU A 7 21.69 15.12 -11.22
C GLU A 7 21.31 16.58 -11.10
N TRP A 8 21.96 17.45 -11.87
CA TRP A 8 21.75 18.90 -11.86
C TRP A 8 21.24 19.36 -13.22
N LYS A 9 20.22 20.24 -13.22
CA LYS A 9 19.66 20.85 -14.43
C LYS A 9 19.50 22.34 -14.27
N VAL A 10 19.76 23.08 -15.35
CA VAL A 10 19.60 24.54 -15.40
C VAL A 10 18.14 24.91 -15.19
N ILE A 11 17.90 25.95 -14.40
CA ILE A 11 16.56 26.53 -14.27
C ILE A 11 16.35 27.49 -15.44
N GLU A 12 15.42 27.16 -16.35
CA GLU A 12 15.22 27.89 -17.62
C GLU A 12 15.02 29.40 -17.44
N ASP A 13 14.16 29.80 -16.51
CA ASP A 13 13.89 31.22 -16.20
C ASP A 13 15.07 31.93 -15.52
N PHE A 14 16.02 31.19 -14.96
CA PHE A 14 17.16 31.71 -14.19
C PHE A 14 18.44 30.95 -14.55
N PRO A 15 18.98 31.13 -15.77
CA PRO A 15 20.02 30.26 -16.34
C PRO A 15 21.40 30.35 -15.67
N ILE A 16 21.54 31.20 -14.65
CA ILE A 16 22.74 31.26 -13.79
C ILE A 16 22.68 30.27 -12.61
N TYR A 17 21.52 29.63 -12.41
CA TYR A 17 21.28 28.66 -11.36
C TYR A 17 20.88 27.31 -11.95
N GLU A 18 21.22 26.27 -11.20
CA GLU A 18 20.76 24.91 -11.44
C GLU A 18 20.11 24.34 -10.18
N ILE A 19 19.22 23.37 -10.39
CA ILE A 19 18.50 22.64 -9.36
C ILE A 19 18.84 21.16 -9.48
N SER A 20 19.05 20.50 -8.34
CA SER A 20 19.27 19.07 -8.31
C SER A 20 17.97 18.28 -8.20
N ASN A 21 18.02 17.00 -8.57
CA ASN A 21 16.91 16.06 -8.40
C ASN A 21 16.52 15.82 -6.93
N PHE A 22 17.30 16.31 -5.95
CA PHE A 22 17.00 16.33 -4.52
C PHE A 22 16.53 17.69 -3.99
N GLY A 23 16.45 18.71 -4.86
CA GLY A 23 15.97 20.05 -4.49
C GLY A 23 17.04 21.02 -3.99
N ASN A 24 18.32 20.69 -4.14
CA ASN A 24 19.41 21.65 -3.87
C ASN A 24 19.53 22.64 -5.04
N CYS A 25 19.64 23.94 -4.75
CA CYS A 25 19.90 24.95 -5.78
C CYS A 25 21.24 25.63 -5.55
N ARG A 26 22.03 25.79 -6.62
CA ARG A 26 23.31 26.50 -6.58
C ARG A 26 23.50 27.42 -7.78
N ASN A 27 24.37 28.41 -7.62
CA ASN A 27 24.86 29.20 -8.74
C ASN A 27 25.85 28.35 -9.56
N ILE A 28 25.69 28.33 -10.88
CA ILE A 28 26.50 27.48 -11.77
C ILE A 28 27.97 27.91 -11.78
N LYS A 29 28.23 29.22 -11.74
CA LYS A 29 29.60 29.76 -11.82
C LYS A 29 30.35 29.66 -10.50
N THR A 30 29.68 29.94 -9.38
CA THR A 30 30.33 29.99 -8.06
C THR A 30 30.19 28.70 -7.25
N GLY A 31 29.28 27.81 -7.65
CA GLY A 31 28.94 26.59 -6.89
C GLY A 31 28.21 26.86 -5.56
N ILE A 32 27.96 28.12 -5.21
CA ILE A 32 27.39 28.50 -3.92
C ILE A 32 25.93 28.09 -3.86
N LEU A 33 25.58 27.33 -2.81
CA LEU A 33 24.20 26.94 -2.52
C LEU A 33 23.35 28.14 -2.14
N LYS A 34 22.13 28.14 -2.66
CA LYS A 34 21.15 29.17 -2.37
C LYS A 34 20.47 28.89 -1.03
N ASN A 35 20.23 29.93 -0.25
CA ASN A 35 19.53 29.80 1.01
C ASN A 35 18.04 29.53 0.77
N MET A 36 17.56 28.43 1.38
CA MET A 36 16.16 28.05 1.37
C MET A 36 15.34 29.01 2.25
N ILE A 37 14.20 29.48 1.72
CA ILE A 37 13.29 30.38 2.41
C ILE A 37 12.05 29.60 2.83
N ARG A 38 11.68 29.70 4.11
CA ARG A 38 10.42 29.15 4.64
C ARG A 38 9.35 30.23 4.73
N LYS A 39 8.20 30.03 4.08
CA LYS A 39 7.07 30.97 4.17
C LYS A 39 6.27 30.69 5.45
N LYS A 40 6.15 31.66 6.36
CA LYS A 40 5.20 31.62 7.49
C LYS A 40 3.88 32.30 7.06
N PRO A 41 2.69 31.90 7.55
CA PRO A 41 2.39 30.87 8.56
C PRO A 41 2.13 29.45 7.99
N ILE A 42 2.19 29.27 6.67
CA ILE A 42 1.94 27.98 6.01
C ILE A 42 3.06 27.01 6.41
N LYS A 43 2.76 26.05 7.29
CA LYS A 43 3.73 25.02 7.68
C LYS A 43 4.23 24.32 6.42
N ASN A 44 5.56 24.33 6.28
CA ASN A 44 6.34 23.51 5.35
C ASN A 44 6.30 23.93 3.86
N TYR A 45 6.02 25.21 3.57
CA TYR A 45 6.21 25.74 2.21
C TYR A 45 7.63 26.31 2.04
N PHE A 46 8.49 25.58 1.34
CA PHE A 46 9.89 25.94 1.07
C PHE A 46 10.09 26.48 -0.35
N MET A 47 10.89 27.53 -0.48
CA MET A 47 11.07 28.27 -1.73
C MET A 47 12.51 28.75 -1.89
N TYR A 48 12.89 29.04 -3.13
CA TYR A 48 14.05 29.88 -3.45
C TYR A 48 13.59 31.23 -4.00
N GLY A 49 14.33 32.29 -3.65
CA GLY A 49 14.10 33.65 -4.15
C GLY A 49 15.12 34.02 -5.23
N PHE A 50 14.67 34.23 -6.45
CA PHE A 50 15.51 34.65 -7.59
C PHE A 50 15.30 36.13 -7.87
N GLN A 51 16.37 36.83 -8.23
CA GLN A 51 16.31 38.23 -8.62
C GLN A 51 16.49 38.32 -10.13
N ALA A 52 15.53 38.94 -10.80
CA ALA A 52 15.59 39.26 -12.22
C ALA A 52 14.92 40.62 -12.45
N ASN A 53 15.51 41.49 -13.28
CA ASN A 53 14.96 42.79 -13.65
C ASN A 53 14.47 43.62 -12.44
N HIS A 54 15.31 43.73 -11.40
CA HIS A 54 15.02 44.44 -10.14
C HIS A 54 13.83 43.89 -9.32
N LYS A 55 13.26 42.74 -9.68
CA LYS A 55 12.18 42.07 -8.97
C LYS A 55 12.64 40.75 -8.37
N ILE A 56 12.16 40.43 -7.17
CA ILE A 56 12.39 39.13 -6.52
C ILE A 56 11.21 38.21 -6.80
N THR A 57 11.45 37.12 -7.50
CA THR A 57 10.49 36.04 -7.76
C THR A 57 10.77 34.89 -6.80
N ARG A 58 9.74 34.43 -6.07
CA ARG A 58 9.86 33.29 -5.16
C ARG A 58 9.13 32.09 -5.76
N ILE A 59 9.84 30.98 -5.91
CA ILE A 59 9.31 29.74 -6.50
C ILE A 59 9.49 28.59 -5.51
N SER A 60 8.49 27.73 -5.38
CA SER A 60 8.59 26.56 -4.50
C SER A 60 9.64 25.58 -5.00
N ILE A 61 10.37 24.97 -4.07
CA ILE A 61 11.45 24.03 -4.41
C ILE A 61 10.89 22.84 -5.18
N GLY A 62 9.79 22.24 -4.70
CA GLY A 62 9.14 21.14 -5.40
C GLY A 62 8.71 21.49 -6.83
N LYS A 63 8.29 22.73 -7.11
CA LYS A 63 7.96 23.13 -8.49
C LYS A 63 9.20 23.20 -9.38
N LEU A 64 10.31 23.74 -8.87
CA LEU A 64 11.58 23.78 -9.61
C LEU A 64 12.08 22.38 -9.95
N VAL A 65 12.05 21.46 -8.98
CA VAL A 65 12.46 20.07 -9.20
C VAL A 65 11.52 19.39 -10.19
N ALA A 66 10.20 19.53 -10.03
CA ALA A 66 9.24 18.90 -10.94
C ALA A 66 9.39 19.41 -12.37
N GLN A 67 9.61 20.72 -12.57
CA GLN A 67 9.86 21.29 -13.91
C GLN A 67 11.12 20.72 -14.56
N ALA A 68 12.16 20.46 -13.78
CA ALA A 68 13.42 19.93 -14.30
C ALA A 68 13.41 18.41 -14.53
N PHE A 69 12.74 17.63 -13.67
CA PHE A 69 12.92 16.17 -13.59
C PHE A 69 11.65 15.34 -13.76
N VAL A 70 10.45 15.93 -13.69
CA VAL A 70 9.19 15.19 -13.74
C VAL A 70 8.41 15.58 -15.00
N PRO A 71 8.18 14.65 -15.96
CA PRO A 71 7.40 14.93 -17.16
C PRO A 71 5.99 15.45 -16.83
N ASN A 72 5.55 16.47 -17.57
CA ASN A 72 4.23 17.09 -17.41
C ASN A 72 3.42 17.02 -18.73
N PRO A 73 3.06 15.82 -19.21
CA PRO A 73 2.36 15.67 -20.51
C PRO A 73 1.00 16.36 -20.54
N ASN A 74 0.35 16.51 -19.37
CA ASN A 74 -0.98 17.11 -19.25
C ASN A 74 -0.94 18.63 -19.00
N GLY A 75 0.24 19.23 -18.90
CA GLY A 75 0.40 20.68 -18.67
C GLY A 75 -0.18 21.18 -17.34
N TYR A 76 -0.22 20.34 -16.30
CA TYR A 76 -0.76 20.73 -15.01
C TYR A 76 0.10 21.79 -14.32
N ALA A 77 -0.52 22.70 -13.57
CA ALA A 77 0.18 23.83 -12.95
C ALA A 77 0.69 23.55 -11.52
N GLN A 78 0.14 22.53 -10.86
CA GLN A 78 0.36 22.23 -9.44
C GLN A 78 1.16 20.94 -9.26
N VAL A 79 1.98 20.92 -8.21
CA VAL A 79 2.81 19.77 -7.83
C VAL A 79 2.42 19.30 -6.45
N ALA A 80 2.10 18.02 -6.32
CA ALA A 80 1.83 17.35 -5.05
C ALA A 80 3.04 16.56 -4.56
N TYR A 81 3.09 16.32 -3.25
CA TYR A 81 4.09 15.52 -2.57
C TYR A 81 3.42 14.20 -2.18
N MET A 82 3.88 13.08 -2.75
CA MET A 82 3.22 11.78 -2.61
C MET A 82 3.21 11.28 -1.16
N ASP A 83 4.28 11.53 -0.41
CA ASP A 83 4.38 11.19 1.02
C ASP A 83 3.67 12.19 1.96
N GLY A 84 3.15 13.29 1.42
CA GLY A 84 2.56 14.39 2.20
C GLY A 84 3.57 15.25 2.96
N ASP A 85 4.87 14.98 2.87
CA ASP A 85 5.94 15.78 3.46
C ASP A 85 6.48 16.78 2.43
N THR A 86 6.06 18.02 2.62
CA THR A 86 6.46 19.16 1.78
C THR A 86 7.91 19.62 2.01
N SER A 87 8.69 18.95 2.86
CA SER A 87 10.14 19.09 2.96
C SER A 87 10.94 18.07 2.14
N ASN A 88 10.29 17.03 1.62
CA ASN A 88 10.92 16.01 0.78
C ASN A 88 10.79 16.38 -0.70
N PHE A 89 11.81 17.06 -1.24
CA PHE A 89 11.83 17.56 -2.62
C PHE A 89 12.37 16.57 -3.65
N CYS A 90 12.64 15.33 -3.27
CA CYS A 90 13.16 14.34 -4.22
C CYS A 90 12.20 14.21 -5.41
N PHE A 91 12.70 14.25 -6.64
CA PHE A 91 11.86 14.21 -7.84
C PHE A 91 10.91 13.00 -7.87
N THR A 92 11.35 11.86 -7.31
CA THR A 92 10.54 10.65 -7.18
C THR A 92 9.41 10.75 -6.16
N ASN A 93 9.32 11.84 -5.39
CA ASN A 93 8.25 12.12 -4.43
C ASN A 93 7.25 13.15 -4.98
N LEU A 94 7.45 13.65 -6.20
CA LEU A 94 6.67 14.75 -6.77
C LEU A 94 5.81 14.28 -7.94
N GLU A 95 4.59 14.80 -8.01
CA GLU A 95 3.65 14.50 -9.09
C GLU A 95 2.92 15.77 -9.54
N TRP A 96 2.73 15.91 -10.85
CA TRP A 96 1.91 16.97 -11.42
C TRP A 96 0.42 16.65 -11.26
N VAL A 97 -0.35 17.56 -10.67
CA VAL A 97 -1.77 17.35 -10.34
C VAL A 97 -2.64 18.50 -10.83
N ASN A 98 -3.88 18.20 -11.22
CA ASN A 98 -4.88 19.21 -11.61
C ASN A 98 -5.30 20.10 -10.43
N GLY A 99 -5.42 19.51 -9.23
CA GLY A 99 -5.81 20.23 -8.01
C GLY A 99 -5.30 19.57 -6.74
N LEU A 100 -4.57 20.32 -5.90
CA LEU A 100 -4.00 19.82 -4.63
C LEU A 100 -5.08 19.40 -3.63
N ILE A 101 -6.20 20.13 -3.55
CA ILE A 101 -7.27 19.82 -2.58
C ILE A 101 -7.86 18.44 -2.89
N GLU A 102 -8.24 18.20 -4.14
CA GLU A 102 -8.80 16.92 -4.58
C GLU A 102 -7.78 15.79 -4.40
N TYR A 103 -6.53 16.02 -4.83
CA TYR A 103 -5.44 15.05 -4.67
C TYR A 103 -5.27 14.60 -3.22
N TYR A 104 -5.14 15.55 -2.28
CA TYR A 104 -4.95 15.20 -0.88
C TYR A 104 -6.23 14.71 -0.20
N ASN A 105 -7.42 15.08 -0.66
CA ASN A 105 -8.67 14.52 -0.15
C ASN A 105 -8.81 13.05 -0.55
N ASN A 106 -8.51 12.71 -1.80
CA ASN A 106 -8.46 11.33 -2.27
C ASN A 106 -7.37 10.52 -1.53
N ALA A 107 -6.22 11.13 -1.25
CA ALA A 107 -5.15 10.50 -0.47
C ALA A 107 -5.48 10.33 1.03
N LYS A 108 -6.24 11.26 1.64
CA LYS A 108 -6.66 11.21 3.06
C LYS A 108 -7.72 10.15 3.35
N HIS A 109 -8.37 9.59 2.33
CA HIS A 109 -9.18 8.38 2.49
C HIS A 109 -8.32 7.09 2.59
N GLY A 110 -6.99 7.19 2.50
CA GLY A 110 -6.05 6.16 2.94
C GLY A 110 -6.00 6.10 4.47
N SER A 111 -6.57 5.04 5.06
CA SER A 111 -6.56 4.78 6.51
C SER A 111 -5.18 5.05 7.13
N LYS A 112 -5.11 5.78 8.26
CA LYS A 112 -3.86 6.06 9.00
C LYS A 112 -3.02 4.77 9.09
N SER A 113 -1.85 4.76 8.45
CA SER A 113 -0.95 3.61 8.48
C SER A 113 -0.57 3.32 9.93
N LYS A 114 -0.88 2.10 10.41
CA LYS A 114 -0.49 1.65 11.74
C LYS A 114 1.04 1.73 11.84
N ARG A 115 1.56 2.52 12.80
CA ARG A 115 2.99 2.56 13.13
C ARG A 115 3.25 1.59 14.29
N TYR A 116 4.29 0.79 14.15
CA TYR A 116 4.70 -0.21 15.15
C TYR A 116 5.93 0.29 15.90
N SER A 117 6.07 -0.06 17.17
CA SER A 117 7.28 0.24 17.96
C SER A 117 8.49 -0.49 17.39
N PHE A 118 9.71 -0.04 17.74
CA PHE A 118 10.94 -0.74 17.34
C PHE A 118 10.94 -2.19 17.81
N ASP A 119 10.49 -2.44 19.04
CA ASP A 119 10.44 -3.80 19.61
C ASP A 119 9.43 -4.69 18.89
N GLU A 120 8.26 -4.14 18.52
CA GLU A 120 7.27 -4.88 17.72
C GLU A 120 7.84 -5.23 16.33
N GLN A 121 8.51 -4.27 15.67
CA GLN A 121 9.14 -4.51 14.38
C GLN A 121 10.23 -5.59 14.46
N LEU A 122 11.09 -5.52 15.48
CA LEU A 122 12.17 -6.48 15.68
C LEU A 122 11.65 -7.88 16.02
N SER A 123 10.58 -7.96 16.82
CA SER A 123 9.93 -9.23 17.18
C SER A 123 9.34 -9.93 15.94
N GLU A 124 8.57 -9.20 15.13
CA GLU A 124 7.96 -9.75 13.90
C GLU A 124 9.02 -10.17 12.87
N LEU A 125 10.10 -9.38 12.72
CA LEU A 125 11.21 -9.73 11.84
C LEU A 125 11.88 -11.05 12.28
N ARG A 126 12.17 -11.19 13.58
CA ARG A 126 12.78 -12.41 14.14
C ARG A 126 11.88 -13.63 13.93
N LEU A 127 10.58 -13.49 14.13
CA LEU A 127 9.61 -14.55 13.88
C LEU A 127 9.62 -14.97 12.40
N ASN A 128 9.57 -14.00 11.48
CA ASN A 128 9.58 -14.31 10.04
C ASN A 128 10.86 -15.02 9.62
N ILE A 129 12.03 -14.57 10.10
CA ILE A 129 13.32 -15.25 9.83
C ILE A 129 13.27 -16.68 10.35
N ARG A 130 12.86 -16.91 11.61
CA ARG A 130 12.76 -18.26 12.19
C ARG A 130 11.88 -19.19 11.34
N LEU A 131 10.71 -18.70 10.94
CA LEU A 131 9.76 -19.48 10.14
C LEU A 131 10.33 -19.80 8.75
N LEU A 132 10.98 -18.85 8.08
CA LEU A 132 11.57 -19.09 6.77
C LEU A 132 12.75 -20.06 6.82
N THR A 133 13.60 -19.98 7.86
CA THR A 133 14.66 -20.96 8.09
C THR A 133 14.11 -22.36 8.38
N GLY A 134 13.06 -22.46 9.20
CA GLY A 134 12.38 -23.73 9.45
C GLY A 134 11.74 -24.30 8.19
N PHE A 135 11.16 -23.45 7.36
CA PHE A 135 10.55 -23.84 6.09
C PHE A 135 11.59 -24.30 5.06
N GLU A 136 12.72 -23.61 4.95
CA GLU A 136 13.85 -24.03 4.11
C GLU A 136 14.29 -25.46 4.49
N LYS A 137 14.48 -25.72 5.78
CA LYS A 137 14.78 -27.06 6.28
C LYS A 137 13.70 -28.07 5.89
N ALA A 138 12.43 -27.73 6.10
CA ALA A 138 11.31 -28.60 5.76
C ALA A 138 11.22 -28.92 4.25
N LEU A 139 11.55 -27.96 3.38
CA LEU A 139 11.67 -28.18 1.94
C LEU A 139 12.79 -29.16 1.61
N THR A 140 13.96 -29.01 2.24
CA THR A 140 15.10 -29.91 1.99
C THR A 140 14.89 -31.33 2.51
N GLU A 141 14.12 -31.48 3.59
CA GLU A 141 13.86 -32.76 4.25
C GLU A 141 12.56 -33.43 3.77
N GLY A 142 11.75 -32.73 2.96
CA GLY A 142 10.45 -33.24 2.51
C GLY A 142 9.37 -33.26 3.60
N THR A 143 9.52 -32.46 4.67
CA THR A 143 8.64 -32.41 5.85
C THR A 143 7.77 -31.15 5.89
N VAL A 144 7.41 -30.63 4.71
CA VAL A 144 6.67 -29.37 4.56
C VAL A 144 5.31 -29.42 5.26
N THR A 145 4.59 -30.53 5.12
CA THR A 145 3.25 -30.68 5.71
C THR A 145 3.33 -30.63 7.22
N GLU A 146 4.26 -31.38 7.82
CA GLU A 146 4.52 -31.40 9.25
C GLU A 146 4.89 -30.01 9.76
N PHE A 147 5.77 -29.31 9.04
CA PHE A 147 6.14 -27.93 9.38
C PHE A 147 4.92 -26.99 9.34
N VAL A 148 4.08 -27.07 8.30
CA VAL A 148 2.88 -26.24 8.18
C VAL A 148 1.93 -26.47 9.35
N TYR A 149 1.64 -27.71 9.71
CA TYR A 149 0.73 -28.00 10.83
C TYR A 149 1.36 -27.69 12.20
N ALA A 150 2.65 -27.92 12.40
CA ALA A 150 3.30 -27.66 13.69
C ALA A 150 3.55 -26.17 13.95
N GLU A 151 4.02 -25.43 12.94
CA GLU A 151 4.55 -24.07 13.12
C GLU A 151 3.62 -22.99 12.55
N ILE A 152 2.94 -23.26 11.42
CA ILE A 152 2.14 -22.25 10.71
C ILE A 152 0.69 -22.24 11.19
N MET A 153 0.07 -23.41 11.37
CA MET A 153 -1.32 -23.52 11.81
C MET A 153 -1.61 -22.74 13.10
N PRO A 154 -0.81 -22.81 14.19
CA PRO A 154 -1.09 -22.05 15.40
C PRO A 154 -1.09 -20.53 15.17
N ILE A 155 -0.19 -20.05 14.31
CA ILE A 155 -0.10 -18.63 13.94
C ILE A 155 -1.33 -18.21 13.14
N TYR A 156 -1.70 -19.01 12.14
CA TYR A 156 -2.86 -18.74 11.29
C TYR A 156 -4.14 -18.76 12.11
N ARG A 157 -4.31 -19.74 12.98
CA ARG A 157 -5.43 -19.84 13.93
C ARG A 157 -5.56 -18.56 14.77
N LYS A 158 -4.47 -18.09 15.36
CA LYS A 158 -4.46 -16.83 16.13
C LYS A 158 -4.88 -15.62 15.28
N ILE A 159 -4.36 -15.51 14.05
CA ILE A 159 -4.70 -14.41 13.13
C ILE A 159 -6.18 -14.47 12.73
N VAL A 160 -6.69 -15.66 12.39
CA VAL A 160 -8.09 -15.89 12.02
C VAL A 160 -9.01 -15.51 13.18
N CYS A 161 -8.74 -16.00 14.40
CA CYS A 161 -9.53 -15.64 15.58
C CYS A 161 -9.57 -14.13 15.83
N LEU A 162 -8.47 -13.42 15.60
CA LEU A 162 -8.41 -11.96 15.74
C LEU A 162 -9.17 -11.23 14.62
N LYS A 163 -9.04 -11.69 13.38
CA LYS A 163 -9.62 -11.04 12.19
C LYS A 163 -11.13 -11.31 12.05
N LEU A 164 -11.56 -12.52 12.38
CA LEU A 164 -12.95 -12.99 12.30
C LEU A 164 -13.58 -13.08 13.71
N ARG A 165 -13.17 -12.22 14.64
CA ARG A 165 -13.63 -12.26 16.05
C ARG A 165 -15.15 -12.15 16.25
N LYS A 166 -15.88 -11.65 15.26
CA LYS A 166 -17.34 -11.49 15.29
C LYS A 166 -18.09 -12.65 14.63
N GLU A 167 -17.37 -13.55 13.97
CA GLU A 167 -17.95 -14.66 13.22
C GLU A 167 -18.05 -15.93 14.09
N SER A 168 -18.80 -16.92 13.60
CA SER A 168 -18.94 -18.23 14.24
C SER A 168 -17.61 -18.99 14.30
N ASP A 169 -17.49 -19.92 15.24
CA ASP A 169 -16.30 -20.76 15.34
C ASP A 169 -16.16 -21.72 14.15
N GLU A 170 -17.28 -22.19 13.61
CA GLU A 170 -17.32 -22.97 12.36
C GLU A 170 -16.69 -22.20 11.20
N LEU A 171 -17.06 -20.93 11.00
CA LEU A 171 -16.48 -20.12 9.93
C LEU A 171 -14.98 -19.85 10.13
N LYS A 172 -14.52 -19.78 11.38
CA LYS A 172 -13.09 -19.64 11.70
C LYS A 172 -12.33 -20.92 11.33
N GLU A 173 -12.87 -22.10 11.62
CA GLU A 173 -12.25 -23.37 11.23
C GLU A 173 -12.25 -23.57 9.72
N ASP A 174 -13.33 -23.20 9.02
CA ASP A 174 -13.38 -23.23 7.55
C ASP A 174 -12.32 -22.32 6.94
N CYS A 175 -12.20 -21.10 7.47
CA CYS A 175 -11.17 -20.15 7.03
C CYS A 175 -9.76 -20.70 7.26
N LEU A 176 -9.52 -21.30 8.43
CA LEU A 176 -8.23 -21.90 8.76
C LEU A 176 -7.89 -23.08 7.85
N SER A 177 -8.84 -23.97 7.61
CA SER A 177 -8.68 -25.12 6.71
C SER A 177 -8.37 -24.66 5.29
N PHE A 178 -9.15 -23.71 4.77
CA PHE A 178 -8.91 -23.10 3.46
C PHE A 178 -7.51 -22.47 3.34
N LEU A 179 -7.04 -21.79 4.39
CA LEU A 179 -5.72 -21.17 4.42
C LEU A 179 -4.59 -22.22 4.32
N LEU A 180 -4.69 -23.29 5.10
CA LEU A 180 -3.68 -24.36 5.15
C LEU A 180 -3.65 -25.16 3.84
N GLU A 181 -4.81 -25.56 3.33
CA GLU A 181 -4.92 -26.26 2.05
C GLU A 181 -4.39 -25.41 0.89
N SER A 182 -4.75 -24.13 0.87
CA SER A 182 -4.23 -23.21 -0.13
C SER A 182 -2.71 -23.09 -0.06
N LEU A 183 -2.15 -22.97 1.15
CA LEU A 183 -0.71 -22.87 1.37
C LEU A 183 0.03 -24.11 0.86
N ILE A 184 -0.41 -25.30 1.27
CA ILE A 184 0.18 -26.57 0.84
C ILE A 184 0.05 -26.71 -0.69
N SER A 185 -1.11 -26.39 -1.26
CA SER A 185 -1.33 -26.43 -2.71
C SER A 185 -0.38 -25.50 -3.47
N ASP A 186 -0.21 -24.27 -2.99
CA ASP A 186 0.69 -23.29 -3.62
C ASP A 186 2.15 -23.72 -3.52
N ILE A 187 2.59 -24.28 -2.39
CA ILE A 187 3.94 -24.82 -2.22
C ILE A 187 4.17 -25.99 -3.18
N ASN A 188 3.23 -26.93 -3.27
CA ASN A 188 3.33 -28.08 -4.17
C ASN A 188 3.33 -27.67 -5.66
N ARG A 189 2.77 -26.50 -5.99
CA ARG A 189 2.83 -25.89 -7.32
C ARG A 189 4.11 -25.09 -7.58
N GLY A 190 5.07 -25.09 -6.65
CA GLY A 190 6.33 -24.36 -6.77
C GLY A 190 6.19 -22.85 -6.63
N ARG A 191 5.12 -22.35 -5.98
CA ARG A 191 5.02 -20.91 -5.68
C ARG A 191 5.98 -20.53 -4.56
N TYR A 192 6.59 -19.37 -4.71
CA TYR A 192 7.49 -18.82 -3.70
C TYR A 192 6.70 -18.31 -2.48
N ILE A 193 7.19 -18.62 -1.27
CA ILE A 193 6.67 -18.08 0.00
C ILE A 193 7.73 -17.17 0.62
N SER A 194 7.48 -15.86 0.63
CA SER A 194 8.39 -14.86 1.21
C SER A 194 8.00 -14.40 2.63
N SER A 195 6.77 -14.70 3.05
CA SER A 195 6.28 -14.46 4.41
C SER A 195 5.01 -15.25 4.66
N PHE A 196 4.98 -16.00 5.76
CA PHE A 196 3.78 -16.70 6.18
C PHE A 196 2.68 -15.74 6.64
N TYR A 197 3.03 -14.64 7.32
CA TYR A 197 2.08 -13.61 7.74
C TYR A 197 1.43 -12.90 6.55
N GLY A 198 2.25 -12.47 5.58
CA GLY A 198 1.77 -11.83 4.36
C GLY A 198 0.80 -12.73 3.59
N TYR A 199 1.15 -14.02 3.47
CA TYR A 199 0.31 -15.03 2.86
C TYR A 199 -1.06 -15.13 3.54
N THR A 200 -1.11 -15.22 4.88
CA THR A 200 -2.37 -15.33 5.64
C THR A 200 -3.32 -14.17 5.32
N ILE A 201 -2.81 -12.94 5.33
CA ILE A 201 -3.64 -11.74 5.14
C ILE A 201 -4.26 -11.72 3.74
N CYS A 202 -3.51 -12.09 2.71
CA CYS A 202 -4.02 -12.18 1.35
C CYS A 202 -5.11 -13.25 1.21
N TYR A 203 -4.90 -14.43 1.81
CA TYR A 203 -5.84 -15.53 1.69
C TYR A 203 -7.08 -15.38 2.56
N ILE A 204 -7.02 -14.71 3.72
CA ILE A 204 -8.23 -14.35 4.49
C ILE A 204 -9.12 -13.41 3.65
N LYS A 205 -8.55 -12.46 2.92
CA LYS A 205 -9.32 -11.60 2.01
C LYS A 205 -9.96 -12.41 0.89
N LYS A 206 -9.22 -13.37 0.31
CA LYS A 206 -9.72 -14.28 -0.72
C LYS A 206 -10.87 -15.15 -0.20
N PHE A 207 -10.71 -15.73 0.99
CA PHE A 207 -11.74 -16.51 1.67
C PHE A 207 -13.02 -15.69 1.87
N ASN A 208 -12.91 -14.50 2.47
CA ASN A 208 -14.07 -13.63 2.70
C ASN A 208 -14.77 -13.22 1.41
N ARG A 209 -14.04 -13.06 0.29
CA ARG A 209 -14.65 -12.77 -1.01
C ARG A 209 -15.48 -13.97 -1.49
N ILE A 210 -14.88 -15.15 -1.52
CA ILE A 210 -15.52 -16.41 -1.93
C ILE A 210 -16.74 -16.70 -1.04
N TYR A 211 -16.58 -16.60 0.28
CA TYR A 211 -17.65 -16.83 1.25
C TYR A 211 -18.82 -15.86 1.06
N LYS A 212 -18.57 -14.56 0.82
CA LYS A 212 -19.62 -13.58 0.55
C LYS A 212 -20.35 -13.85 -0.77
N GLU A 213 -19.63 -14.27 -1.81
CA GLU A 213 -20.23 -14.66 -3.10
C GLU A 213 -21.13 -15.90 -2.92
N HIS A 214 -20.68 -16.91 -2.19
CA HIS A 214 -21.48 -18.10 -1.89
C HIS A 214 -22.65 -17.82 -0.92
N SER A 215 -22.47 -16.95 0.07
CA SER A 215 -23.55 -16.56 1.00
C SER A 215 -24.62 -15.72 0.31
N ALA A 216 -24.26 -14.86 -0.65
CA ALA A 216 -25.21 -14.12 -1.47
C ALA A 216 -26.02 -15.09 -2.35
N TYR A 217 -25.35 -16.05 -2.99
CA TYR A 217 -25.99 -17.11 -3.78
C TYR A 217 -26.93 -17.98 -2.94
N ASN A 218 -26.52 -18.37 -1.71
CA ASN A 218 -27.40 -19.12 -0.80
C ASN A 218 -28.59 -18.29 -0.32
N SER A 219 -28.43 -16.98 -0.12
CA SER A 219 -29.54 -16.11 0.28
C SER A 219 -30.57 -15.91 -0.84
N ASP A 220 -30.14 -15.91 -2.10
CA ASP A 220 -31.03 -15.86 -3.26
C ASP A 220 -31.66 -17.23 -3.53
N TRP A 221 -30.92 -18.33 -3.38
CA TRP A 221 -31.47 -19.70 -3.48
C TRP A 221 -32.54 -19.98 -2.41
N ILE A 222 -32.30 -19.57 -1.15
CA ILE A 222 -33.30 -19.69 -0.06
C ILE A 222 -34.53 -18.80 -0.30
N LYS A 223 -34.38 -17.66 -0.98
CA LYS A 223 -35.52 -16.80 -1.35
C LYS A 223 -36.32 -17.36 -2.52
N HIS A 224 -35.67 -17.93 -3.53
CA HIS A 224 -36.35 -18.54 -4.68
C HIS A 224 -37.03 -19.86 -4.30
N ASN A 225 -36.43 -20.66 -3.42
CA ASN A 225 -37.02 -21.94 -2.98
C ASN A 225 -37.95 -21.83 -1.77
N ARG A 226 -38.34 -20.62 -1.36
CA ARG A 226 -39.45 -20.39 -0.40
C ARG A 226 -40.71 -19.85 -1.08
N GLN A 227 -40.71 -19.66 -2.40
CA GLN A 227 -41.87 -19.18 -3.15
C GLN A 227 -42.70 -20.30 -3.81
N ASP A 228 -42.24 -21.56 -3.80
CA ASP A 228 -42.90 -22.65 -4.53
C ASP A 228 -43.53 -23.74 -3.64
N ASP A 229 -43.65 -23.54 -2.31
CA ASP A 229 -44.33 -24.50 -1.41
C ASP A 229 -45.69 -23.98 -0.89
N ASN A 230 -46.43 -23.22 -1.69
CA ASN A 230 -47.82 -22.85 -1.40
C ASN A 230 -48.66 -22.82 -2.69
N ASP A 231 -48.87 -23.98 -3.33
CA ASP A 231 -50.16 -24.29 -3.96
C ASP A 231 -50.15 -25.77 -4.39
N ASP A 232 -50.71 -26.62 -3.55
CA ASP A 232 -51.29 -27.91 -3.96
C ASP A 232 -52.29 -28.29 -2.87
N THR A 233 -53.40 -27.55 -2.79
CA THR A 233 -54.65 -28.08 -2.24
C THR A 233 -55.18 -29.11 -3.22
N PRO A 234 -55.34 -30.39 -2.84
CA PRO A 234 -56.07 -31.34 -3.67
C PRO A 234 -57.56 -31.00 -3.64
N ASP A 235 -58.12 -30.72 -4.81
CA ASP A 235 -59.56 -30.68 -5.08
C ASP A 235 -60.21 -32.01 -4.68
N ASP A 236 -60.94 -32.02 -3.56
CA ASP A 236 -61.91 -33.07 -3.28
C ASP A 236 -63.25 -32.75 -3.96
N TYR A 237 -63.60 -33.62 -4.90
CA TYR A 237 -64.83 -33.66 -5.70
C TYR A 237 -66.10 -33.96 -4.84
N PRO A 238 -67.31 -33.70 -5.38
CA PRO A 238 -68.55 -33.66 -4.63
C PRO A 238 -69.23 -35.03 -4.50
N LEU A 239 -69.79 -35.30 -3.31
CA LEU A 239 -71.20 -35.66 -3.03
C LEU A 239 -71.42 -35.82 -1.52
#